data_AF-A0A9W6K9J2-F1
#
_entry.id   AF-A0A9W6K9J2-F1
#
_cell.length_a   1.000
_cell.length_b   1.000
_cell.length_c   1.000
_cell.angle_alpha   90.00
_cell.angle_beta   90.00
_cell.angle_gamma   90.00
#
_symmetry.space_group_name_H-M   'P 1'
#
loop_
_entity.id
_entity.type
_entity.pdbx_description
1 polymer ?
#
loop_
_entity_poly.entity_id
_entity_poly.type
_entity_poly.pdbx_seq_one_letter_code
_entity_poly.pdbx_strand_id
1 'polypeptide(L)'
;MESAYSREGGVIQSLLDTDYYTFTMMQAVLHQHPNVDVEYQFIVRSKENLGHLIPEIREELEKLAGLRMRDDELRFLFSKRREYLTADFEQFLGLFRFNLRYILVNEVDGQLNIRVRGPMLHCIMFEQPVLALVSELRNREKYAQVELEDVTRKLYQKFEWLEKNVSKEELADFRVSDFSTRRRLSFKAQREVVDIMRRDFPGVFVGTSNAHIAYEFDLPLIGTMAHQWLMVHQQLSRLRESQNVALENWVHEYRGRLGIALTDCISTDFFLKDFDLYFAKLYDGLRQDSGNPIVWADKVLARYEQLGIDAMTKELMFSDALNFEKCLPILRHVRGRAKFGFGMGTSLACDVEGVEPLSIVMKLVRVHGEPVVKFSDDPIKNVCEDASFLQYASNVFGVRDTNQPVGV
;
A
#
# COMPACT_ATOMS: atom_id res chain seq x y z
N MET A 1 -20.56 22.65 13.89
CA MET A 1 -19.83 21.37 13.80
C MET A 1 -19.52 21.16 12.34
N GLU A 2 -18.30 20.73 12.05
CA GLU A 2 -17.80 20.59 10.68
C GLU A 2 -17.76 19.11 10.30
N SER A 3 -18.53 18.75 9.27
CA SER A 3 -18.61 17.36 8.80
C SER A 3 -17.23 16.82 8.42
N ALA A 4 -16.99 15.54 8.72
CA ALA A 4 -15.79 14.83 8.29
C ALA A 4 -15.75 14.60 6.77
N TYR A 5 -16.82 14.89 6.03
CA TYR A 5 -16.89 14.69 4.58
C TYR A 5 -16.99 16.02 3.83
N SER A 6 -16.33 16.12 2.68
CA SER A 6 -16.62 17.20 1.71
C SER A 6 -17.71 16.73 0.75
N ARG A 7 -18.68 17.59 0.42
CA ARG A 7 -19.63 17.35 -0.69
C ARG A 7 -19.31 18.21 -1.92
N GLU A 8 -18.29 19.06 -1.83
CA GLU A 8 -17.82 19.89 -2.93
C GLU A 8 -16.70 19.16 -3.68
N GLY A 9 -16.79 19.13 -5.02
CA GLY A 9 -15.78 18.51 -5.88
C GLY A 9 -15.89 16.99 -6.02
N GLY A 10 -14.77 16.35 -6.37
CA GLY A 10 -14.60 14.90 -6.41
C GLY A 10 -14.02 14.36 -5.10
N VAL A 11 -14.23 13.07 -4.84
CA VAL A 11 -13.64 12.37 -3.69
C VAL A 11 -12.11 12.33 -3.77
N ILE A 12 -11.57 12.27 -4.99
CA ILE A 12 -10.14 12.21 -5.28
C ILE A 12 -9.66 13.59 -5.69
N GLN A 13 -8.67 14.13 -4.97
CA GLN A 13 -8.33 15.56 -5.04
C GLN A 13 -7.43 15.91 -6.23
N SER A 14 -6.56 14.99 -6.63
CA SER A 14 -5.62 15.18 -7.74
C SER A 14 -5.06 13.83 -8.18
N LEU A 15 -4.22 13.81 -9.24
CA LEU A 15 -3.45 12.61 -9.58
C LEU A 15 -2.44 12.22 -8.50
N LEU A 16 -2.02 13.16 -7.64
CA LEU A 16 -1.17 12.86 -6.48
C LEU A 16 -1.94 12.22 -5.32
N ASP A 17 -3.28 12.20 -5.33
CA ASP A 17 -4.09 11.61 -4.25
C ASP A 17 -4.10 10.08 -4.37
N THR A 18 -2.91 9.51 -4.19
CA THR A 18 -2.55 8.10 -4.32
C THR A 18 -1.30 7.84 -3.48
N ASP A 19 -1.04 6.58 -3.17
CA ASP A 19 0.17 6.18 -2.45
C ASP A 19 1.41 6.25 -3.37
N TYR A 20 2.51 6.79 -2.86
CA TYR A 20 3.74 7.12 -3.61
C TYR A 20 4.34 5.92 -4.35
N TYR A 21 4.22 4.71 -3.79
CA TYR A 21 4.73 3.50 -4.42
C TYR A 21 4.07 3.23 -5.80
N THR A 22 2.92 3.84 -6.07
CA THR A 22 2.27 3.77 -7.39
C THR A 22 3.15 4.41 -8.46
N PHE A 23 3.72 5.59 -8.19
CA PHE A 23 4.59 6.29 -9.14
C PHE A 23 5.91 5.57 -9.34
N THR A 24 6.50 5.05 -8.27
CA THR A 24 7.76 4.30 -8.36
C THR A 24 7.56 2.97 -9.11
N MET A 25 6.47 2.25 -8.89
CA MET A 25 6.18 1.08 -9.72
C MET A 25 5.86 1.46 -11.17
N MET A 26 5.14 2.57 -11.40
CA MET A 26 4.79 3.03 -12.73
C MET A 26 6.02 3.39 -13.58
N GLN A 27 7.02 4.07 -13.00
CA GLN A 27 8.30 4.31 -13.68
C GLN A 27 9.04 3.01 -14.00
N ALA A 28 9.13 2.08 -13.03
CA ALA A 28 9.79 0.80 -13.25
C ALA A 28 9.11 -0.01 -14.38
N VAL A 29 7.78 0.04 -14.44
CA VAL A 29 7.01 -0.56 -15.54
C VAL A 29 7.27 0.17 -16.85
N LEU A 30 7.36 1.50 -16.85
CA LEU A 30 7.62 2.29 -18.06
C LEU A 30 8.95 1.90 -18.71
N HIS A 31 10.00 1.78 -17.92
CA HIS A 31 11.34 1.51 -18.45
C HIS A 31 11.55 0.05 -18.81
N GLN A 32 10.95 -0.89 -18.07
CA GLN A 32 11.31 -2.30 -18.17
C GLN A 32 10.23 -3.16 -18.82
N HIS A 33 8.96 -2.81 -18.60
CA HIS A 33 7.81 -3.63 -19.01
C HIS A 33 6.67 -2.80 -19.64
N PRO A 34 6.94 -1.87 -20.60
CA PRO A 34 5.94 -0.91 -21.07
C PRO A 34 4.73 -1.54 -21.78
N ASN A 35 4.88 -2.77 -22.27
CA ASN A 35 3.85 -3.50 -23.01
C ASN A 35 3.10 -4.52 -22.14
N VAL A 36 3.31 -4.55 -20.81
CA VAL A 36 2.65 -5.53 -19.95
C VAL A 36 1.17 -5.20 -19.81
N ASP A 37 0.32 -6.18 -20.14
CA ASP A 37 -1.12 -6.11 -19.92
C ASP A 37 -1.48 -6.79 -18.62
N VAL A 38 -2.41 -6.19 -17.87
CA VAL A 38 -2.79 -6.65 -16.54
C VAL A 38 -4.30 -6.62 -16.36
N GLU A 39 -4.75 -7.38 -15.37
CA GLU A 39 -6.11 -7.33 -14.87
C GLU A 39 -6.10 -7.22 -13.35
N TYR A 40 -6.83 -6.24 -12.81
CA TYR A 40 -7.07 -6.07 -11.39
C TYR A 40 -8.54 -6.33 -11.06
N GLN A 41 -8.78 -7.00 -9.92
CA GLN A 41 -10.09 -7.25 -9.37
C GLN A 41 -10.26 -6.50 -8.05
N PHE A 42 -11.36 -5.76 -7.91
CA PHE A 42 -11.85 -5.23 -6.64
C PHE A 42 -12.61 -6.30 -5.87
N ILE A 43 -12.30 -6.47 -4.59
CA ILE A 43 -12.86 -7.52 -3.74
C ILE A 43 -13.36 -6.87 -2.45
N VAL A 44 -14.66 -7.03 -2.19
CA VAL A 44 -15.26 -6.74 -0.88
C VAL A 44 -15.07 -7.97 0.00
N ARG A 45 -14.31 -7.83 1.09
CA ARG A 45 -14.06 -8.91 2.06
C ARG A 45 -15.05 -8.90 3.22
N SER A 46 -15.76 -7.80 3.42
CA SER A 46 -16.87 -7.69 4.36
C SER A 46 -18.14 -8.34 3.82
N LYS A 47 -19.11 -8.61 4.69
CA LYS A 47 -20.46 -9.08 4.30
C LYS A 47 -21.37 -7.98 3.73
N GLU A 48 -20.90 -6.74 3.72
CA GLU A 48 -21.66 -5.58 3.23
C GLU A 48 -21.85 -5.68 1.70
N ASN A 49 -23.06 -5.41 1.25
CA ASN A 49 -23.41 -5.28 -0.16
C ASN A 49 -23.24 -3.81 -0.59
N LEU A 50 -22.42 -3.56 -1.60
CA LEU A 50 -22.10 -2.22 -2.10
C LEU A 50 -22.64 -1.95 -3.52
N GLY A 51 -23.49 -2.81 -4.08
CA GLY A 51 -24.02 -2.65 -5.44
C GLY A 51 -24.80 -1.35 -5.63
N HIS A 52 -25.49 -0.89 -4.59
CA HIS A 52 -26.21 0.39 -4.59
C HIS A 52 -25.32 1.61 -4.85
N LEU A 53 -24.00 1.54 -4.59
CA LEU A 53 -23.07 2.66 -4.82
C LEU A 53 -22.65 2.81 -6.29
N ILE A 54 -22.98 1.86 -7.18
CA ILE A 54 -22.53 1.86 -8.59
C ILE A 54 -22.82 3.18 -9.33
N PRO A 55 -24.02 3.80 -9.21
CA PRO A 55 -24.30 5.07 -9.87
C PRO A 55 -23.34 6.18 -9.44
N GLU A 56 -23.15 6.37 -8.12
CA GLU A 56 -22.24 7.39 -7.58
C GLU A 56 -20.78 7.09 -7.90
N ILE A 57 -20.38 5.81 -7.90
CA ILE A 57 -19.04 5.39 -8.32
C ILE A 57 -18.77 5.80 -9.77
N ARG A 58 -19.74 5.61 -10.67
CA ARG A 58 -19.57 6.01 -12.09
C ARG A 58 -19.44 7.52 -12.23
N GLU A 59 -20.21 8.30 -11.49
CA GLU A 59 -20.08 9.77 -11.49
C GLU A 59 -18.71 10.23 -10.99
N GLU A 60 -18.20 9.63 -9.90
CA GLU A 60 -16.87 9.95 -9.39
C GLU A 60 -15.74 9.47 -10.32
N LEU A 61 -15.93 8.38 -11.08
CA LEU A 61 -14.98 7.95 -12.10
C LEU A 61 -14.89 8.93 -13.28
N GLU A 62 -15.99 9.57 -13.69
CA GLU A 62 -15.96 10.64 -14.68
C GLU A 62 -15.14 11.85 -14.17
N LYS A 63 -15.30 12.21 -12.89
CA LYS A 63 -14.46 13.26 -12.25
C LYS A 63 -12.98 12.84 -12.23
N LEU A 64 -12.70 11.58 -11.88
CA LEU A 64 -11.35 11.00 -11.89
C LEU A 64 -10.71 11.07 -13.28
N ALA A 65 -11.46 10.77 -14.34
CA ALA A 65 -11.02 10.88 -15.73
C ALA A 65 -10.67 12.33 -16.16
N GLY A 66 -11.29 13.32 -15.51
CA GLY A 66 -11.01 14.73 -15.72
C GLY A 66 -9.67 15.21 -15.12
N LEU A 67 -9.09 14.46 -14.17
CA LEU A 67 -7.88 14.87 -13.47
C LEU A 67 -6.65 14.90 -14.38
N ARG A 68 -5.78 15.88 -14.11
CA ARG A 68 -4.52 16.11 -14.82
C ARG A 68 -3.47 16.50 -13.80
N MET A 69 -2.23 16.09 -14.02
CA MET A 69 -1.13 16.56 -13.17
C MET A 69 -0.93 18.05 -13.44
N ARG A 70 -0.89 18.85 -12.39
CA ARG A 70 -0.55 20.28 -12.49
C ARG A 70 0.97 20.48 -12.51
N ASP A 71 1.42 21.61 -13.03
CA ASP A 71 2.86 21.90 -13.14
C ASP A 71 3.56 22.02 -11.77
N ASP A 72 2.86 22.50 -10.75
CA ASP A 72 3.34 22.57 -9.36
C ASP A 72 3.47 21.18 -8.74
N GLU A 73 2.52 20.28 -9.03
CA GLU A 73 2.56 18.88 -8.61
C GLU A 73 3.70 18.10 -9.27
N LEU A 74 3.94 18.31 -10.57
CA LEU A 74 5.10 17.75 -11.27
C LEU A 74 6.40 18.25 -10.64
N ARG A 75 6.55 19.57 -10.46
CA ARG A 75 7.75 20.14 -9.82
C ARG A 75 7.99 19.60 -8.42
N PHE A 76 6.93 19.37 -7.65
CA PHE A 76 7.04 18.69 -6.37
C PHE A 76 7.56 17.27 -6.58
N LEU A 77 6.85 16.42 -7.32
CA LEU A 77 7.18 15.00 -7.46
C LEU A 77 8.59 14.79 -8.01
N PHE A 78 9.01 15.56 -9.02
CA PHE A 78 10.31 15.48 -9.70
C PHE A 78 11.37 16.46 -9.13
N SER A 79 11.22 16.86 -7.87
CA SER A 79 12.24 17.69 -7.21
C SER A 79 13.58 16.95 -7.05
N LYS A 80 14.67 17.70 -6.82
CA LYS A 80 16.01 17.14 -6.58
C LYS A 80 16.10 16.15 -5.39
N ARG A 81 15.13 16.17 -4.45
CA ARG A 81 15.06 15.18 -3.36
C ARG A 81 14.75 13.76 -3.89
N ARG A 82 14.26 13.65 -5.12
CA ARG A 82 13.84 12.42 -5.81
C ARG A 82 14.49 12.33 -7.19
N GLU A 83 15.79 12.56 -7.24
CA GLU A 83 16.60 12.49 -8.48
C GLU A 83 16.54 11.13 -9.21
N TYR A 84 16.05 10.09 -8.55
CA TYR A 84 15.82 8.77 -9.12
C TYR A 84 14.53 8.68 -9.94
N LEU A 85 13.66 9.69 -9.88
CA LEU A 85 12.55 9.83 -10.83
C LEU A 85 13.05 10.55 -12.09
N THR A 86 12.78 9.99 -13.27
CA THR A 86 13.41 10.40 -14.53
C THR A 86 12.55 11.37 -15.34
N ALA A 87 13.21 12.15 -16.21
CA ALA A 87 12.55 13.20 -17.00
C ALA A 87 11.59 12.66 -18.07
N ASP A 88 11.83 11.46 -18.59
CA ASP A 88 10.91 10.77 -19.50
C ASP A 88 9.65 10.29 -18.76
N PHE A 89 9.79 9.82 -17.52
CA PHE A 89 8.64 9.54 -16.66
C PHE A 89 7.85 10.81 -16.29
N GLU A 90 8.53 11.94 -16.06
CA GLU A 90 7.87 13.25 -15.88
C GLU A 90 7.01 13.63 -17.08
N GLN A 91 7.56 13.50 -18.29
CA GLN A 91 6.84 13.78 -19.53
C GLN A 91 5.63 12.85 -19.72
N PHE A 92 5.82 11.55 -19.46
CA PHE A 92 4.73 10.58 -19.51
C PHE A 92 3.61 10.94 -18.52
N LEU A 93 3.96 11.26 -17.27
CA LEU A 93 2.97 11.58 -16.23
C LEU A 93 2.23 12.90 -16.48
N GLY A 94 2.89 13.89 -17.09
CA GLY A 94 2.23 15.13 -17.53
C GLY A 94 1.11 14.88 -18.55
N LEU A 95 1.28 13.88 -19.42
CA LEU A 95 0.30 13.47 -20.42
C LEU A 95 -0.73 12.46 -19.90
N PHE A 96 -0.44 11.77 -18.80
CA PHE A 96 -1.30 10.72 -18.26
C PHE A 96 -2.71 11.23 -17.95
N ARG A 97 -3.72 10.48 -18.37
CA ARG A 97 -5.12 10.64 -17.95
C ARG A 97 -5.68 9.27 -17.63
N PHE A 98 -6.57 9.21 -16.64
CA PHE A 98 -7.39 8.03 -16.46
C PHE A 98 -8.27 7.82 -17.70
N ASN A 99 -8.39 6.57 -18.12
CA ASN A 99 -9.16 6.21 -19.30
C ASN A 99 -10.20 5.16 -18.91
N LEU A 100 -11.47 5.57 -18.94
CA LEU A 100 -12.58 4.76 -18.43
C LEU A 100 -12.82 3.48 -19.25
N ARG A 101 -12.24 3.36 -20.45
CA ARG A 101 -12.28 2.10 -21.23
C ARG A 101 -11.65 0.92 -20.50
N TYR A 102 -10.74 1.18 -19.56
CA TYR A 102 -10.01 0.14 -18.85
C TYR A 102 -10.71 -0.31 -17.57
N ILE A 103 -11.77 0.36 -17.12
CA ILE A 103 -12.47 0.03 -15.88
C ILE A 103 -13.92 -0.33 -16.16
N LEU A 104 -14.33 -1.51 -15.71
CA LEU A 104 -15.70 -1.98 -15.72
C LEU A 104 -16.24 -1.94 -14.30
N VAL A 105 -17.37 -1.26 -14.10
CA VAL A 105 -18.13 -1.23 -12.85
C VAL A 105 -19.52 -1.79 -13.11
N ASN A 106 -19.85 -2.91 -12.49
CA ASN A 106 -21.15 -3.55 -12.59
C ASN A 106 -21.50 -4.28 -11.29
N GLU A 107 -22.68 -4.89 -11.27
CA GLU A 107 -23.14 -5.76 -10.21
C GLU A 107 -23.04 -7.22 -10.67
N VAL A 108 -22.50 -8.09 -9.81
CA VAL A 108 -22.46 -9.54 -10.01
C VAL A 108 -22.95 -10.18 -8.71
N ASP A 109 -23.97 -11.04 -8.80
CA ASP A 109 -24.59 -11.72 -7.65
C ASP A 109 -25.00 -10.77 -6.51
N GLY A 110 -25.50 -9.60 -6.88
CA GLY A 110 -25.92 -8.56 -5.95
C GLY A 110 -24.78 -7.73 -5.37
N GLN A 111 -23.51 -8.02 -5.66
CA GLN A 111 -22.35 -7.32 -5.10
C GLN A 111 -21.68 -6.40 -6.12
N LEU A 112 -21.04 -5.33 -5.63
CA LEU A 112 -20.18 -4.45 -6.42
C LEU A 112 -19.00 -5.25 -7.01
N ASN A 113 -18.91 -5.25 -8.33
CA ASN A 113 -17.79 -5.81 -9.08
C ASN A 113 -17.10 -4.71 -9.89
N ILE A 114 -15.80 -4.53 -9.64
CA ILE A 114 -14.95 -3.60 -10.40
C ILE A 114 -13.75 -4.38 -10.95
N ARG A 115 -13.63 -4.42 -12.28
CA ARG A 115 -12.46 -4.96 -12.98
C ARG A 115 -11.72 -3.86 -13.73
N VAL A 116 -10.40 -3.85 -13.62
CA VAL A 116 -9.54 -2.93 -14.39
C VAL A 116 -8.64 -3.76 -15.29
N ARG A 117 -8.73 -3.60 -16.61
CA ARG A 117 -7.99 -4.42 -17.59
C ARG A 117 -7.38 -3.56 -18.70
N GLY A 118 -6.12 -3.80 -19.01
CA GLY A 118 -5.39 -3.12 -20.09
C GLY A 118 -3.89 -3.00 -19.80
N PRO A 119 -3.18 -2.10 -20.50
CA PRO A 119 -1.76 -1.87 -20.25
C PRO A 119 -1.54 -1.40 -18.82
N MET A 120 -0.57 -1.98 -18.11
CA MET A 120 -0.33 -1.69 -16.69
C MET A 120 -0.04 -0.22 -16.44
N LEU A 121 0.65 0.46 -17.37
CA LEU A 121 0.89 1.90 -17.32
C LEU A 121 -0.39 2.74 -17.25
N HIS A 122 -1.53 2.23 -17.73
CA HIS A 122 -2.82 2.91 -17.63
C HIS A 122 -3.72 2.36 -16.52
N CYS A 123 -3.42 1.16 -16.00
CA CYS A 123 -4.26 0.46 -15.03
C CYS A 123 -3.77 0.61 -13.58
N ILE A 124 -2.46 0.69 -13.37
CA ILE A 124 -1.81 0.71 -12.03
C ILE A 124 -2.33 1.82 -11.12
N MET A 125 -2.67 2.98 -11.70
CA MET A 125 -3.15 4.15 -10.97
C MET A 125 -4.58 4.01 -10.44
N PHE A 126 -5.37 3.01 -10.87
CA PHE A 126 -6.76 2.86 -10.40
C PHE A 126 -6.86 2.29 -8.98
N GLU A 127 -5.88 1.54 -8.50
CA GLU A 127 -5.98 0.81 -7.21
C GLU A 127 -6.33 1.74 -6.04
N GLN A 128 -5.51 2.77 -5.81
CA GLN A 128 -5.67 3.64 -4.64
C GLN A 128 -6.92 4.53 -4.73
N PRO A 129 -7.15 5.24 -5.85
CA PRO A 129 -8.30 6.12 -5.99
C PRO A 129 -9.62 5.36 -5.92
N VAL A 130 -9.75 4.18 -6.56
CA VAL A 130 -10.99 3.40 -6.50
C VAL A 130 -11.26 2.91 -5.08
N LEU A 131 -10.24 2.44 -4.36
CA LEU A 131 -10.41 2.01 -2.96
C LEU A 131 -10.84 3.18 -2.05
N ALA A 132 -10.14 4.31 -2.15
CA ALA A 132 -10.45 5.50 -1.35
C ALA A 132 -11.85 6.05 -1.66
N LEU A 133 -12.22 6.07 -2.95
CA LEU A 133 -13.52 6.51 -3.44
C LEU A 133 -14.66 5.64 -2.89
N VAL A 134 -14.56 4.31 -3.04
CA VAL A 134 -15.61 3.40 -2.54
C VAL A 134 -15.71 3.48 -1.02
N SER A 135 -14.57 3.57 -0.31
CA SER A 135 -14.53 3.75 1.15
C SER A 135 -15.30 5.01 1.55
N GLU A 136 -14.99 6.16 0.95
CA GLU A 136 -15.58 7.44 1.33
C GLU A 136 -17.07 7.53 0.96
N LEU A 137 -17.49 7.06 -0.23
CA LEU A 137 -18.91 7.04 -0.60
C LEU A 137 -19.74 6.22 0.39
N ARG A 138 -19.26 5.01 0.73
CA ARG A 138 -19.89 4.16 1.75
C ARG A 138 -19.96 4.87 3.11
N ASN A 139 -18.90 5.56 3.52
CA ASN A 139 -18.87 6.27 4.80
C ASN A 139 -19.81 7.48 4.83
N ARG A 140 -19.93 8.23 3.72
CA ARG A 140 -20.87 9.35 3.58
C ARG A 140 -22.32 8.93 3.76
N GLU A 141 -22.69 7.74 3.27
CA GLU A 141 -24.04 7.19 3.43
C GLU A 141 -24.25 6.62 4.85
N LYS A 142 -23.35 5.72 5.29
CA LYS A 142 -23.53 4.94 6.52
C LYS A 142 -23.25 5.72 7.80
N TYR A 143 -22.35 6.70 7.74
CA TYR A 143 -21.84 7.45 8.89
C TYR A 143 -21.89 8.97 8.64
N ALA A 144 -22.97 9.44 8.02
CA ALA A 144 -23.17 10.83 7.62
C ALA A 144 -23.03 11.86 8.75
N GLN A 145 -23.28 11.43 9.99
CA GLN A 145 -23.23 12.24 11.20
C GLN A 145 -21.82 12.43 11.78
N VAL A 146 -20.79 11.78 11.23
CA VAL A 146 -19.43 11.88 11.75
C VAL A 146 -18.84 13.26 11.42
N GLU A 147 -18.38 13.93 12.46
CA GLU A 147 -17.78 15.25 12.37
C GLU A 147 -16.24 15.15 12.48
N LEU A 148 -15.53 16.17 12.00
CA LEU A 148 -14.07 16.19 12.04
C LEU A 148 -13.52 16.18 13.49
N GLU A 149 -14.30 16.71 14.43
CA GLU A 149 -14.00 16.68 15.86
C GLU A 149 -13.95 15.25 16.41
N ASP A 150 -14.78 14.32 15.91
CA ASP A 150 -14.75 12.92 16.34
C ASP A 150 -13.44 12.23 15.96
N VAL A 151 -12.94 12.54 14.76
CA VAL A 151 -11.63 12.06 14.26
C VAL A 151 -10.51 12.59 15.16
N THR A 152 -10.53 13.89 15.42
CA THR A 152 -9.52 14.60 16.22
C THR A 152 -9.50 14.10 17.66
N ARG A 153 -10.67 14.02 18.31
CA ARG A 153 -10.84 13.51 19.67
C ARG A 153 -10.27 12.11 19.81
N LYS A 154 -10.59 11.21 18.88
CA LYS A 154 -10.11 9.82 18.92
C LYS A 154 -8.60 9.74 18.72
N LEU A 155 -8.00 10.61 17.90
CA LEU A 155 -6.56 10.66 17.70
C LEU A 155 -5.82 11.13 18.97
N TYR A 156 -6.26 12.22 19.61
CA TYR A 156 -5.62 12.68 20.86
C TYR A 156 -5.77 11.68 22.02
N GLN A 157 -6.89 10.97 22.12
CA GLN A 157 -7.02 9.86 23.09
C GLN A 157 -5.92 8.80 22.91
N LYS A 158 -5.51 8.52 21.68
CA LYS A 158 -4.40 7.59 21.41
C LYS A 158 -3.06 8.18 21.82
N PHE A 159 -2.85 9.47 21.64
CA PHE A 159 -1.63 10.14 22.10
C PHE A 159 -1.53 10.13 23.61
N GLU A 160 -2.62 10.44 24.33
CA GLU A 160 -2.68 10.31 25.78
C GLU A 160 -2.39 8.87 26.24
N TRP A 161 -2.90 7.87 25.52
CA TRP A 161 -2.59 6.47 25.80
C TRP A 161 -1.10 6.18 25.63
N LEU A 162 -0.47 6.67 24.55
CA LEU A 162 0.97 6.52 24.31
C LEU A 162 1.79 7.16 25.44
N GLU A 163 1.49 8.42 25.79
CA GLU A 163 2.20 9.14 26.85
C GLU A 163 2.10 8.46 28.22
N LYS A 164 0.99 7.75 28.49
CA LYS A 164 0.79 6.99 29.73
C LYS A 164 1.53 5.64 29.74
N ASN A 165 1.75 5.01 28.58
CA ASN A 165 2.19 3.61 28.49
C ASN A 165 3.59 3.41 27.89
N VAL A 166 4.20 4.46 27.36
CA VAL A 166 5.46 4.42 26.60
C VAL A 166 6.44 5.42 27.18
N SER A 167 7.69 5.00 27.44
CA SER A 167 8.71 5.92 27.98
C SER A 167 9.13 6.98 26.95
N LYS A 168 9.76 8.07 27.41
CA LYS A 168 10.28 9.11 26.50
C LYS A 168 11.32 8.55 25.52
N GLU A 169 12.17 7.64 26.00
CA GLU A 169 13.17 6.98 25.16
C GLU A 169 12.51 6.07 24.12
N GLU A 170 11.45 5.33 24.50
CA GLU A 170 10.65 4.51 23.58
C GLU A 170 9.94 5.36 22.53
N LEU A 171 9.32 6.49 22.92
CA LEU A 171 8.66 7.42 22.01
C LEU A 171 9.61 8.02 20.97
N ALA A 172 10.86 8.31 21.36
CA ALA A 172 11.88 8.83 20.43
C ALA A 172 12.22 7.84 19.29
N ASP A 173 12.04 6.53 19.51
CA ASP A 173 12.22 5.50 18.48
C ASP A 173 10.89 5.09 17.81
N PHE A 174 9.75 5.63 18.27
CA PHE A 174 8.43 5.30 17.76
C PHE A 174 8.16 6.06 16.45
N ARG A 175 8.71 5.53 15.35
CA ARG A 175 8.66 6.15 14.01
C ARG A 175 7.44 5.70 13.23
N VAL A 176 6.53 6.61 12.89
CA VAL A 176 5.25 6.32 12.22
C VAL A 176 5.12 7.08 10.91
N SER A 177 4.72 6.39 9.85
CA SER A 177 4.27 6.99 8.59
C SER A 177 2.80 6.71 8.34
N ASP A 178 2.10 7.66 7.73
CA ASP A 178 0.72 7.49 7.27
C ASP A 178 0.65 6.65 5.98
N PHE A 179 -0.06 5.52 6.03
CA PHE A 179 -0.39 4.59 4.93
C PHE A 179 -1.91 4.42 4.72
N SER A 180 -2.71 5.44 5.07
CA SER A 180 -4.15 5.28 5.28
C SER A 180 -5.04 5.55 4.06
N THR A 181 -4.48 6.02 2.94
CA THR A 181 -5.21 6.47 1.73
C THR A 181 -6.36 5.54 1.32
N ARG A 182 -6.06 4.24 1.10
CA ARG A 182 -7.01 3.26 0.52
C ARG A 182 -8.31 3.06 1.28
N ARG A 183 -8.26 3.21 2.60
CA ARG A 183 -9.37 2.90 3.50
C ARG A 183 -9.55 4.02 4.52
N ARG A 184 -9.33 5.25 4.07
CA ARG A 184 -9.59 6.46 4.84
C ARG A 184 -11.10 6.61 5.07
N LEU A 185 -11.47 7.28 6.16
CA LEU A 185 -12.84 7.69 6.41
C LEU A 185 -13.30 8.60 5.27
N SER A 186 -12.48 9.62 5.01
CA SER A 186 -12.57 10.56 3.89
C SER A 186 -11.21 11.18 3.62
N PHE A 187 -11.03 11.88 2.49
CA PHE A 187 -9.84 12.69 2.25
C PHE A 187 -9.63 13.72 3.37
N LYS A 188 -10.70 14.43 3.73
CA LYS A 188 -10.68 15.49 4.74
C LYS A 188 -10.22 14.97 6.11
N ALA A 189 -10.72 13.80 6.52
CA ALA A 189 -10.30 13.15 7.75
C ALA A 189 -8.83 12.69 7.70
N GLN A 190 -8.37 12.11 6.58
CA GLN A 190 -6.96 11.73 6.43
C GLN A 190 -6.05 12.95 6.51
N ARG A 191 -6.39 14.03 5.82
CA ARG A 191 -5.64 15.29 5.83
C ARG A 191 -5.51 15.86 7.24
N GLU A 192 -6.60 15.88 8.00
CA GLU A 192 -6.61 16.35 9.39
C GLU A 192 -5.75 15.48 10.30
N VAL A 193 -5.88 14.16 10.19
CA VAL A 193 -5.03 13.20 10.92
C VAL A 193 -3.56 13.44 10.63
N VAL A 194 -3.17 13.66 9.36
CA VAL A 194 -1.78 13.93 9.00
C VAL A 194 -1.30 15.28 9.54
N ASP A 195 -2.13 16.32 9.54
CA ASP A 195 -1.76 17.62 10.13
C ASP A 195 -1.53 17.52 11.64
N ILE A 196 -2.39 16.78 12.35
CA ILE A 196 -2.22 16.54 13.79
C ILE A 196 -0.99 15.66 14.03
N MET A 197 -0.79 14.59 13.26
CA MET A 197 0.38 13.70 13.41
C MET A 197 1.70 14.44 13.22
N ARG A 198 1.80 15.36 12.24
CA ARG A 198 3.06 16.11 12.03
C ARG A 198 3.33 17.17 13.11
N ARG A 199 2.29 17.68 13.79
CA ARG A 199 2.40 18.77 14.76
C ARG A 199 2.53 18.27 16.20
N ASP A 200 1.71 17.28 16.56
CA ASP A 200 1.41 16.96 17.95
C ASP A 200 1.69 15.50 18.32
N PHE A 201 2.09 14.64 17.37
CA PHE A 201 2.39 13.24 17.68
C PHE A 201 3.55 13.15 18.68
N PRO A 202 3.41 12.44 19.83
CA PRO A 202 4.46 12.35 20.84
C PRO A 202 5.68 11.53 20.40
N GLY A 203 5.55 10.71 19.35
CA GLY A 203 6.65 9.98 18.74
C GLY A 203 7.27 10.74 17.56
N VAL A 204 7.81 10.00 16.59
CA VAL A 204 8.40 10.58 15.37
C VAL A 204 7.50 10.32 14.17
N PHE A 205 6.83 11.35 13.67
CA PHE A 205 6.10 11.25 12.41
C PHE A 205 7.07 11.44 11.23
N VAL A 206 7.22 10.40 10.40
CA VAL A 206 8.26 10.40 9.34
C VAL A 206 7.76 10.84 7.97
N GLY A 207 6.45 10.89 7.76
CA GLY A 207 5.85 11.29 6.48
C GLY A 207 4.58 10.50 6.14
N THR A 208 4.13 10.61 4.89
CA THR A 208 2.92 9.95 4.38
C THR A 208 3.20 9.28 3.04
N SER A 209 2.49 8.20 2.73
CA SER A 209 2.44 7.65 1.38
C SER A 209 1.60 8.49 0.44
N ASN A 210 0.61 9.24 0.93
CA ASN A 210 -0.27 10.03 0.07
C ASN A 210 0.49 11.21 -0.54
N ALA A 211 0.70 11.18 -1.86
CA ALA A 211 1.55 12.17 -2.50
C ALA A 211 0.94 13.58 -2.53
N HIS A 212 -0.38 13.68 -2.50
CA HIS A 212 -1.09 14.96 -2.46
C HIS A 212 -0.97 15.61 -1.08
N ILE A 213 -1.16 14.85 0.00
CA ILE A 213 -0.99 15.39 1.36
C ILE A 213 0.49 15.73 1.62
N ALA A 214 1.43 14.93 1.13
CA ALA A 214 2.84 15.27 1.20
C ALA A 214 3.18 16.55 0.42
N TYR A 215 2.53 16.78 -0.72
CA TYR A 215 2.63 18.02 -1.47
C TYR A 215 2.10 19.22 -0.68
N GLU A 216 0.89 19.11 -0.10
CA GLU A 216 0.27 20.19 0.67
C GLU A 216 1.08 20.62 1.90
N PHE A 217 1.72 19.66 2.57
CA PHE A 217 2.43 19.90 3.84
C PHE A 217 3.96 19.86 3.74
N ASP A 218 4.55 19.79 2.53
CA ASP A 218 5.99 19.55 2.28
C ASP A 218 6.56 18.40 3.14
N LEU A 219 5.84 17.28 3.21
CA LEU A 219 6.25 16.11 3.98
C LEU A 219 7.12 15.16 3.14
N PRO A 220 7.98 14.34 3.80
CA PRO A 220 8.62 13.22 3.13
C PRO A 220 7.59 12.23 2.55
N LEU A 221 7.84 11.79 1.32
CA LEU A 221 7.07 10.74 0.66
C LEU A 221 7.59 9.36 1.08
N ILE A 222 6.70 8.51 1.56
CA ILE A 222 7.04 7.16 2.03
C ILE A 222 6.44 6.12 1.08
N GLY A 223 7.28 5.28 0.49
CA GLY A 223 6.83 4.18 -0.36
C GLY A 223 7.97 3.59 -1.19
N THR A 224 7.97 2.27 -1.38
CA THR A 224 8.93 1.57 -2.25
C THR A 224 8.18 0.80 -3.32
N MET A 225 7.95 -0.50 -3.13
CA MET A 225 7.21 -1.39 -4.02
C MET A 225 5.96 -1.94 -3.34
N ALA A 226 5.09 -2.62 -4.08
CA ALA A 226 3.98 -3.42 -3.54
C ALA A 226 3.97 -4.84 -4.14
N HIS A 227 3.12 -5.72 -3.61
CA HIS A 227 3.03 -7.12 -4.07
C HIS A 227 2.81 -7.24 -5.57
N GLN A 228 2.08 -6.31 -6.19
CA GLN A 228 1.83 -6.34 -7.63
C GLN A 228 3.13 -6.33 -8.47
N TRP A 229 4.20 -5.67 -8.01
CA TRP A 229 5.50 -5.72 -8.70
C TRP A 229 6.06 -7.15 -8.72
N LEU A 230 6.05 -7.83 -7.57
CA LEU A 230 6.52 -9.22 -7.45
C LEU A 230 5.60 -10.18 -8.22
N MET A 231 4.29 -9.96 -8.17
CA MET A 231 3.29 -10.79 -8.86
C MET A 231 3.38 -10.66 -10.38
N VAL A 232 3.62 -9.46 -10.92
CA VAL A 232 3.77 -9.27 -12.38
C VAL A 232 4.88 -10.15 -12.94
N HIS A 233 6.00 -10.28 -12.21
CA HIS A 233 7.14 -11.09 -12.65
C HIS A 233 6.88 -12.60 -12.69
N GLN A 234 5.77 -13.09 -12.11
CA GLN A 234 5.35 -14.49 -12.23
C GLN A 234 5.02 -14.88 -13.67
N GLN A 235 4.65 -13.89 -14.51
CA GLN A 235 4.34 -14.08 -15.93
C GLN A 235 5.33 -13.37 -16.87
N LEU A 236 6.33 -12.65 -16.34
CA LEU A 236 7.41 -12.02 -17.11
C LEU A 236 8.74 -12.79 -17.03
N SER A 237 8.77 -13.88 -16.28
CA SER A 237 9.95 -14.71 -16.08
C SER A 237 9.54 -16.15 -15.79
N ARG A 238 10.51 -17.03 -15.56
CA ARG A 238 10.22 -18.38 -15.04
C ARG A 238 9.64 -18.25 -13.64
N LEU A 239 8.50 -18.89 -13.38
CA LEU A 239 7.76 -18.72 -12.12
C LEU A 239 8.63 -18.86 -10.86
N ARG A 240 9.51 -19.88 -10.79
CA ARG A 240 10.44 -20.10 -9.67
C ARG A 240 11.43 -18.96 -9.43
N GLU A 241 11.82 -18.25 -10.48
CA GLU A 241 12.82 -17.17 -10.46
C GLU A 241 12.17 -15.78 -10.30
N SER A 242 10.84 -15.70 -10.43
CA SER A 242 10.07 -14.44 -10.47
C SER A 242 10.39 -13.45 -9.36
N GLN A 243 10.54 -13.92 -8.12
CA GLN A 243 10.91 -13.06 -6.99
C GLN A 243 12.29 -12.44 -7.18
N ASN A 244 13.30 -13.22 -7.57
CA ASN A 244 14.66 -12.72 -7.72
C ASN A 244 14.76 -11.75 -8.90
N VAL A 245 14.12 -12.08 -10.02
CA VAL A 245 14.06 -11.18 -11.19
C VAL A 245 13.39 -9.86 -10.81
N ALA A 246 12.29 -9.90 -10.05
CA ALA A 246 11.62 -8.69 -9.59
C ALA A 246 12.52 -7.84 -8.66
N LEU A 247 13.29 -8.47 -7.77
CA LEU A 247 14.22 -7.76 -6.88
C LEU A 247 15.38 -7.14 -7.69
N GLU A 248 15.97 -7.89 -8.62
CA GLU A 248 17.05 -7.39 -9.49
C GLU A 248 16.58 -6.21 -10.34
N ASN A 249 15.41 -6.32 -10.96
CA ASN A 249 14.80 -5.28 -11.77
C ASN A 249 14.55 -3.99 -10.97
N TRP A 250 14.13 -4.13 -9.69
CA TRP A 250 13.95 -2.98 -8.81
C TRP A 250 15.26 -2.28 -8.45
N VAL A 251 16.30 -3.07 -8.11
CA VAL A 251 17.64 -2.53 -7.85
C VAL A 251 18.20 -1.87 -9.12
N HIS A 252 17.98 -2.47 -10.29
CA HIS A 252 18.43 -1.91 -11.56
C HIS A 252 17.79 -0.56 -11.84
N GLU A 253 16.49 -0.41 -11.57
CA GLU A 253 15.77 0.85 -11.73
C GLU A 253 16.33 1.94 -10.82
N TYR A 254 16.41 1.64 -9.52
CA TYR A 254 16.60 2.65 -8.48
C TYR A 254 18.03 2.76 -7.96
N ARG A 255 18.93 1.89 -8.41
CA ARG A 255 20.37 1.90 -8.08
C ARG A 255 20.64 1.98 -6.57
N GLY A 256 19.85 1.26 -5.78
CA GLY A 256 19.94 1.26 -4.31
C GLY A 256 19.14 2.34 -3.60
N ARG A 257 18.36 3.17 -4.31
CA ARG A 257 17.27 3.97 -3.71
C ARG A 257 16.01 3.10 -3.56
N LEU A 258 15.08 3.55 -2.72
CA LEU A 258 13.81 2.83 -2.48
C LEU A 258 14.02 1.36 -2.07
N GLY A 259 15.07 1.09 -1.29
CA GLY A 259 15.60 -0.24 -1.01
C GLY A 259 14.88 -1.02 0.09
N ILE A 260 13.57 -0.89 0.23
CA ILE A 260 12.78 -1.73 1.15
C ILE A 260 12.06 -2.82 0.36
N ALA A 261 12.51 -4.08 0.49
CA ALA A 261 11.91 -5.24 -0.18
C ALA A 261 10.74 -5.83 0.61
N LEU A 262 9.73 -6.31 -0.09
CA LEU A 262 8.55 -6.94 0.48
C LEU A 262 8.73 -8.47 0.52
N THR A 263 8.55 -9.10 1.68
CA THR A 263 9.01 -10.48 1.90
C THR A 263 7.94 -11.56 1.70
N ASP A 264 6.67 -11.18 1.58
CA ASP A 264 5.52 -12.08 1.75
C ASP A 264 4.63 -12.16 0.50
N CYS A 265 5.20 -12.01 -0.71
CA CYS A 265 4.43 -12.35 -1.92
C CYS A 265 4.19 -13.87 -2.02
N ILE A 266 5.23 -14.64 -1.69
CA ILE A 266 5.18 -16.11 -1.60
C ILE A 266 5.10 -16.48 -0.12
N SER A 267 6.23 -16.47 0.59
CA SER A 267 6.29 -16.54 2.05
C SER A 267 7.62 -15.96 2.50
N THR A 268 7.70 -15.51 3.75
CA THR A 268 8.96 -14.99 4.30
C THR A 268 10.06 -16.05 4.28
N ASP A 269 9.73 -17.33 4.48
CA ASP A 269 10.73 -18.41 4.42
C ASP A 269 11.27 -18.64 3.01
N PHE A 270 10.40 -18.60 1.99
CA PHE A 270 10.84 -18.66 0.60
C PHE A 270 11.69 -17.44 0.25
N PHE A 271 11.27 -16.25 0.69
CA PHE A 271 12.00 -15.01 0.47
C PHE A 271 13.40 -15.06 1.07
N LEU A 272 13.54 -15.39 2.37
CA LEU A 272 14.83 -15.36 3.06
C LEU A 272 15.79 -16.44 2.56
N LYS A 273 15.28 -17.54 2.00
CA LYS A 273 16.10 -18.55 1.34
C LYS A 273 16.81 -17.98 0.10
N ASP A 274 16.08 -17.23 -0.72
CA ASP A 274 16.60 -16.64 -1.95
C ASP A 274 17.27 -15.26 -1.70
N PHE A 275 17.01 -14.62 -0.56
CA PHE A 275 17.66 -13.36 -0.14
C PHE A 275 19.09 -13.62 0.38
N ASP A 276 20.04 -13.65 -0.55
CA ASP A 276 21.46 -13.91 -0.31
C ASP A 276 22.27 -12.64 0.03
N LEU A 277 23.60 -12.76 0.10
CA LEU A 277 24.49 -11.64 0.42
C LEU A 277 24.42 -10.51 -0.62
N TYR A 278 24.15 -10.84 -1.88
CA TYR A 278 24.03 -9.85 -2.95
C TYR A 278 22.81 -8.96 -2.69
N PHE A 279 21.63 -9.54 -2.50
CA PHE A 279 20.43 -8.74 -2.18
C PHE A 279 20.52 -8.05 -0.82
N ALA A 280 21.08 -8.71 0.19
CA ALA A 280 21.24 -8.11 1.52
C ALA A 280 22.16 -6.89 1.52
N LYS A 281 23.13 -6.80 0.60
CA LYS A 281 23.98 -5.60 0.44
C LYS A 281 23.28 -4.48 -0.33
N LEU A 282 22.37 -4.81 -1.25
CA LEU A 282 21.72 -3.84 -2.13
C LEU A 282 20.44 -3.21 -1.56
N TYR A 283 19.70 -3.96 -0.75
CA TYR A 283 18.49 -3.45 -0.10
C TYR A 283 18.82 -2.81 1.25
N ASP A 284 18.24 -1.64 1.52
CA ASP A 284 18.31 -0.93 2.79
C ASP A 284 17.56 -1.67 3.91
N GLY A 285 16.56 -2.48 3.56
CA GLY A 285 15.69 -3.09 4.55
C GLY A 285 14.61 -3.99 3.96
N LEU A 286 13.78 -4.54 4.84
CA LEU A 286 12.69 -5.44 4.51
C LEU A 286 11.36 -4.94 5.11
N ARG A 287 10.25 -5.28 4.48
CA ARG A 287 8.90 -4.94 4.93
C ARG A 287 8.06 -6.17 5.25
N GLN A 288 7.43 -6.13 6.43
CA GLN A 288 6.47 -7.10 6.93
C GLN A 288 5.03 -6.64 6.63
N ASP A 289 4.25 -7.50 5.96
CA ASP A 289 2.83 -7.24 5.59
C ASP A 289 1.87 -8.42 5.87
N SER A 290 2.39 -9.52 6.43
CA SER A 290 1.60 -10.67 6.90
C SER A 290 2.36 -11.50 7.95
N GLY A 291 1.63 -12.38 8.64
CA GLY A 291 2.19 -13.24 9.69
C GLY A 291 2.47 -12.51 11.01
N ASN A 292 3.08 -13.21 11.96
CA ASN A 292 3.46 -12.63 13.25
C ASN A 292 4.70 -11.72 13.09
N PRO A 293 4.62 -10.42 13.45
CA PRO A 293 5.70 -9.46 13.22
C PRO A 293 6.96 -9.74 14.05
N ILE A 294 6.82 -10.31 15.25
CA ILE A 294 7.94 -10.67 16.12
C ILE A 294 8.71 -11.86 15.52
N VAL A 295 7.99 -12.90 15.10
CA VAL A 295 8.57 -14.06 14.44
C VAL A 295 9.25 -13.66 13.13
N TRP A 296 8.61 -12.80 12.35
CA TRP A 296 9.19 -12.24 11.14
C TRP A 296 10.50 -11.49 11.44
N ALA A 297 10.50 -10.61 12.45
CA ALA A 297 11.68 -9.84 12.82
C ALA A 297 12.84 -10.76 13.23
N ASP A 298 12.58 -11.80 14.03
CA ASP A 298 13.61 -12.76 14.43
C ASP A 298 14.19 -13.54 13.24
N LYS A 299 13.34 -13.95 12.28
CA LYS A 299 13.80 -14.61 11.05
C LYS A 299 14.70 -13.68 10.22
N VAL A 300 14.31 -12.42 10.06
CA VAL A 300 15.09 -11.44 9.29
C VAL A 300 16.43 -11.13 9.97
N LEU A 301 16.42 -10.90 11.29
CA LEU A 301 17.64 -10.61 12.06
C LEU A 301 18.61 -11.80 12.01
N ALA A 302 18.11 -13.02 12.18
CA ALA A 302 18.91 -14.24 12.04
C ALA A 302 19.47 -14.38 10.62
N ARG A 303 18.73 -13.98 9.58
CA ARG A 303 19.23 -14.02 8.20
C ARG A 303 20.36 -13.00 7.99
N TYR A 304 20.25 -11.79 8.52
CA TYR A 304 21.34 -10.82 8.44
C TYR A 304 22.59 -11.32 9.17
N GLU A 305 22.44 -11.89 10.36
CA GLU A 305 23.54 -12.50 11.11
C GLU A 305 24.22 -13.63 10.31
N GLN A 306 23.45 -14.56 9.73
CA GLN A 306 23.98 -15.64 8.88
C GLN A 306 24.78 -15.14 7.67
N LEU A 307 24.41 -13.97 7.14
CA LEU A 307 25.09 -13.33 6.01
C LEU A 307 26.25 -12.43 6.43
N GLY A 308 26.51 -12.27 7.73
CA GLY A 308 27.53 -11.36 8.25
C GLY A 308 27.19 -9.88 8.03
N ILE A 309 25.91 -9.53 7.97
CA ILE A 309 25.41 -8.16 7.84
C ILE A 309 25.01 -7.62 9.22
N ASP A 310 25.53 -6.44 9.56
CA ASP A 310 25.07 -5.71 10.74
C ASP A 310 23.64 -5.18 10.53
N ALA A 311 22.67 -5.77 11.24
CA ALA A 311 21.28 -5.41 11.15
C ALA A 311 20.98 -3.96 11.62
N MET A 312 21.86 -3.33 12.40
CA MET A 312 21.73 -1.91 12.77
C MET A 312 21.93 -0.96 11.57
N THR A 313 22.50 -1.47 10.47
CA THR A 313 22.59 -0.73 9.21
C THR A 313 21.31 -0.84 8.38
N LYS A 314 20.39 -1.74 8.73
CA LYS A 314 19.20 -2.10 7.97
C LYS A 314 17.91 -1.62 8.62
N GLU A 315 16.86 -1.50 7.82
CA GLU A 315 15.53 -1.05 8.25
C GLU A 315 14.47 -2.16 8.17
N LEU A 316 13.72 -2.34 9.25
CA LEU A 316 12.57 -3.23 9.33
C LEU A 316 11.28 -2.42 9.34
N MET A 317 10.55 -2.44 8.23
CA MET A 317 9.29 -1.72 8.08
C MET A 317 8.11 -2.65 8.40
N PHE A 318 7.28 -2.29 9.37
CA PHE A 318 6.08 -3.05 9.71
C PHE A 318 4.84 -2.32 9.20
N SER A 319 3.95 -3.00 8.47
CA SER A 319 2.75 -2.34 7.91
C SER A 319 1.46 -3.16 7.97
N ASP A 320 1.48 -4.33 8.61
CA ASP A 320 0.30 -5.20 8.66
C ASP A 320 -0.73 -4.78 9.73
N ALA A 321 -1.75 -4.02 9.30
CA ALA A 321 -2.94 -3.71 10.11
C ALA A 321 -2.62 -3.25 11.56
N LEU A 322 -1.59 -2.41 11.66
CA LEU A 322 -1.05 -1.90 12.92
C LEU A 322 -1.96 -0.85 13.56
N ASN A 323 -1.89 -0.76 14.88
CA ASN A 323 -2.32 0.38 15.69
C ASN A 323 -1.23 0.65 16.75
N PHE A 324 -1.34 1.73 17.53
CA PHE A 324 -0.30 2.06 18.50
C PHE A 324 -0.04 0.95 19.53
N GLU A 325 -1.09 0.26 19.98
CA GLU A 325 -0.99 -0.86 20.93
C GLU A 325 -0.23 -2.05 20.34
N LYS A 326 -0.46 -2.39 19.06
CA LYS A 326 0.24 -3.46 18.34
C LYS A 326 1.70 -3.10 18.04
N CYS A 327 2.01 -1.83 17.82
CA CYS A 327 3.38 -1.39 17.56
C CYS A 327 4.28 -1.50 18.80
N LEU A 328 3.74 -1.27 20.01
CA LEU A 328 4.53 -1.25 21.24
C LEU A 328 5.33 -2.55 21.53
N PRO A 329 4.74 -3.75 21.48
CA PRO A 329 5.52 -4.98 21.66
C PRO A 329 6.58 -5.18 20.54
N ILE A 330 6.29 -4.74 19.31
CA ILE A 330 7.25 -4.81 18.19
C ILE A 330 8.42 -3.88 18.45
N LEU A 331 8.15 -2.63 18.85
CA LEU A 331 9.17 -1.65 19.21
C LEU A 331 10.10 -2.22 20.28
N ARG A 332 9.54 -2.72 21.38
CA ARG A 332 10.32 -3.27 22.51
C ARG A 332 11.18 -4.47 22.11
N HIS A 333 10.71 -5.27 21.15
CA HIS A 333 11.43 -6.43 20.65
C HIS A 333 12.58 -6.12 19.68
N VAL A 334 12.42 -5.08 18.86
CA VAL A 334 13.36 -4.74 17.77
C VAL A 334 14.34 -3.63 18.17
N ARG A 335 13.98 -2.80 19.15
CA ARG A 335 14.84 -1.70 19.65
C ARG A 335 16.23 -2.22 20.00
N GLY A 336 17.26 -1.56 19.46
CA GLY A 336 18.66 -1.92 19.67
C GLY A 336 19.17 -3.11 18.84
N ARG A 337 18.35 -3.66 17.92
CA ARG A 337 18.73 -4.78 17.04
C ARG A 337 18.73 -4.41 15.55
N ALA A 338 17.90 -3.46 15.14
CA ALA A 338 17.86 -2.88 13.79
C ALA A 338 17.24 -1.47 13.82
N LYS A 339 17.30 -0.74 12.70
CA LYS A 339 16.37 0.39 12.48
C LYS A 339 14.99 -0.17 12.16
N PHE A 340 13.95 0.57 12.51
CA PHE A 340 12.57 0.14 12.24
C PHE A 340 11.63 1.34 12.08
N GLY A 341 10.47 1.06 11.49
CA GLY A 341 9.38 2.01 11.33
C GLY A 341 8.02 1.33 11.19
N PHE A 342 6.95 2.09 11.40
CA PHE A 342 5.57 1.61 11.36
C PHE A 342 4.77 2.36 10.29
N GLY A 343 4.31 1.64 9.27
CA GLY A 343 3.34 2.13 8.30
C GLY A 343 1.92 1.87 8.79
N MET A 344 1.23 2.91 9.25
CA MET A 344 -0.10 2.76 9.83
C MET A 344 -1.17 3.25 8.85
N GLY A 345 -2.12 2.37 8.53
CA GLY A 345 -3.19 2.65 7.58
C GLY A 345 -4.51 3.02 8.25
N THR A 346 -5.50 2.14 8.10
CA THR A 346 -6.88 2.33 8.56
C THR A 346 -7.04 2.81 10.01
N SER A 347 -6.17 2.36 10.92
CA SER A 347 -6.20 2.76 12.33
C SER A 347 -5.81 4.23 12.59
N LEU A 348 -5.23 4.92 11.60
CA LEU A 348 -4.98 6.36 11.67
C LEU A 348 -6.18 7.14 11.13
N ALA A 349 -6.57 6.92 9.86
CA ALA A 349 -7.53 7.80 9.18
C ALA A 349 -8.96 7.25 9.05
N CYS A 350 -9.28 6.10 9.65
CA CYS A 350 -10.64 5.56 9.72
C CYS A 350 -10.89 4.87 11.07
N ASP A 351 -10.44 5.47 12.16
CA ASP A 351 -10.70 4.97 13.51
C ASP A 351 -11.44 6.06 14.29
N VAL A 352 -12.76 5.96 14.24
CA VAL A 352 -13.72 6.83 14.91
C VAL A 352 -14.69 5.93 15.67
N GLU A 353 -15.11 6.37 16.84
CA GLU A 353 -16.07 5.63 17.66
C GLU A 353 -17.38 5.37 16.89
N GLY A 354 -17.83 4.11 16.85
CA GLY A 354 -19.02 3.70 16.11
C GLY A 354 -18.84 3.51 14.60
N VAL A 355 -17.65 3.77 14.05
CA VAL A 355 -17.35 3.54 12.63
C VAL A 355 -16.60 2.23 12.45
N GLU A 356 -17.14 1.33 11.63
CA GLU A 356 -16.44 0.12 11.20
C GLU A 356 -15.78 0.34 9.84
N PRO A 357 -14.45 0.21 9.70
CA PRO A 357 -13.78 0.39 8.43
C PRO A 357 -14.20 -0.65 7.39
N LEU A 358 -14.33 -0.23 6.14
CA LEU A 358 -14.67 -1.13 5.05
C LEU A 358 -13.48 -2.06 4.73
N SER A 359 -13.72 -3.37 4.70
CA SER A 359 -12.71 -4.36 4.32
C SER A 359 -12.74 -4.60 2.81
N ILE A 360 -11.96 -3.81 2.08
CA ILE A 360 -11.85 -3.87 0.61
C ILE A 360 -10.39 -3.93 0.17
N VAL A 361 -10.17 -4.58 -0.97
CA VAL A 361 -8.88 -4.62 -1.67
C VAL A 361 -9.10 -4.57 -3.18
N MET A 362 -8.11 -4.06 -3.92
CA MET A 362 -8.00 -4.26 -5.36
C MET A 362 -6.68 -4.96 -5.63
N LYS A 363 -6.71 -6.07 -6.37
CA LYS A 363 -5.58 -6.99 -6.51
C LYS A 363 -5.33 -7.32 -7.96
N LEU A 364 -4.06 -7.42 -8.33
CA LEU A 364 -3.66 -7.99 -9.61
C LEU A 364 -4.06 -9.47 -9.63
N VAL A 365 -4.79 -9.88 -10.65
CA VAL A 365 -5.28 -11.25 -10.82
C VAL A 365 -4.76 -11.92 -12.09
N ARG A 366 -4.46 -11.14 -13.14
CA ARG A 366 -3.85 -11.66 -14.37
C ARG A 366 -2.78 -10.73 -14.96
N VAL A 367 -1.85 -11.32 -15.68
CA VAL A 367 -0.80 -10.66 -16.48
C VAL A 367 -0.74 -11.35 -17.84
N HIS A 368 -0.87 -10.61 -18.93
CA HIS A 368 -1.02 -11.15 -20.29
C HIS A 368 -2.11 -12.23 -20.43
N GLY A 369 -3.18 -12.12 -19.64
CA GLY A 369 -4.26 -13.10 -19.60
C GLY A 369 -3.99 -14.32 -18.71
N GLU A 370 -2.76 -14.52 -18.25
CA GLU A 370 -2.37 -15.63 -17.37
C GLU A 370 -2.53 -15.27 -15.89
N PRO A 371 -2.96 -16.21 -15.02
CA PRO A 371 -3.21 -15.95 -13.61
C PRO A 371 -1.92 -15.65 -12.83
N VAL A 372 -2.06 -14.89 -11.74
CA VAL A 372 -0.98 -14.65 -10.76
C VAL A 372 -1.45 -15.01 -9.35
N VAL A 373 -0.50 -15.20 -8.43
CA VAL A 373 -0.78 -15.58 -7.04
C VAL A 373 -0.03 -14.75 -6.01
N LYS A 374 -0.71 -14.36 -4.95
CA LYS A 374 -0.09 -14.00 -3.66
C LYS A 374 -0.46 -15.09 -2.65
N PHE A 375 0.53 -15.71 -2.01
CA PHE A 375 0.30 -16.63 -0.89
C PHE A 375 0.34 -15.84 0.43
N SER A 376 1.49 -15.27 0.78
CA SER A 376 1.75 -14.59 2.06
C SER A 376 1.91 -15.53 3.24
N ASP A 377 2.34 -14.99 4.39
CA ASP A 377 2.52 -15.73 5.64
C ASP A 377 1.21 -15.88 6.45
N ASP A 378 0.08 -15.40 5.90
CA ASP A 378 -1.27 -15.62 6.42
C ASP A 378 -2.15 -16.20 5.31
N PRO A 379 -2.50 -17.50 5.35
CA PRO A 379 -3.26 -18.16 4.29
C PRO A 379 -4.59 -17.47 3.96
N ILE A 380 -5.21 -16.76 4.92
CA ILE A 380 -6.48 -16.03 4.70
C ILE A 380 -6.29 -14.87 3.70
N LYS A 381 -5.04 -14.41 3.53
CA LYS A 381 -4.69 -13.34 2.58
C LYS A 381 -4.29 -13.86 1.20
N ASN A 382 -4.38 -15.17 0.93
CA ASN A 382 -4.12 -15.74 -0.39
C ASN A 382 -4.99 -15.05 -1.46
N VAL A 383 -4.41 -14.79 -2.63
CA VAL A 383 -5.11 -14.24 -3.79
C VAL A 383 -4.69 -15.02 -5.03
N CYS A 384 -5.63 -15.77 -5.60
CA CYS A 384 -5.53 -16.40 -6.92
C CYS A 384 -6.94 -16.76 -7.38
N GLU A 385 -7.34 -16.35 -8.59
CA GLU A 385 -8.66 -16.71 -9.16
C GLU A 385 -8.64 -18.08 -9.85
N ASP A 386 -7.45 -18.67 -10.06
CA ASP A 386 -7.28 -19.92 -10.78
C ASP A 386 -6.75 -21.03 -9.85
N ALA A 387 -7.60 -22.02 -9.59
CA ALA A 387 -7.27 -23.12 -8.69
C ALA A 387 -6.14 -24.02 -9.23
N SER A 388 -6.08 -24.21 -10.55
CA SER A 388 -5.05 -25.01 -11.19
C SER A 388 -3.69 -24.32 -11.12
N PHE A 389 -3.66 -23.01 -11.36
CA PHE A 389 -2.45 -22.22 -11.20
C PHE A 389 -2.01 -22.13 -9.75
N LEU A 390 -2.93 -21.96 -8.80
CA LEU A 390 -2.63 -21.95 -7.37
C LEU A 390 -1.92 -23.24 -6.95
N GLN A 391 -2.42 -24.39 -7.38
CA GLN A 391 -1.82 -25.70 -7.11
C GLN A 391 -0.47 -25.90 -7.81
N TYR A 392 -0.33 -25.42 -9.05
CA TYR A 392 0.94 -25.46 -9.77
C TYR A 392 1.99 -24.59 -9.07
N ALA A 393 1.65 -23.35 -8.76
CA ALA A 393 2.53 -22.39 -8.10
C ALA A 393 2.93 -22.87 -6.69
N SER A 394 2.01 -23.47 -5.93
CA SER A 394 2.33 -24.02 -4.61
C SER A 394 3.38 -25.12 -4.69
N ASN A 395 3.31 -25.99 -5.71
CA ASN A 395 4.33 -27.01 -5.98
C ASN A 395 5.67 -26.38 -6.38
N VAL A 396 5.66 -25.37 -7.26
CA VAL A 396 6.87 -24.67 -7.73
C VAL A 396 7.60 -23.96 -6.59
N PHE A 397 6.84 -23.32 -5.68
CA PHE A 397 7.40 -22.58 -4.56
C PHE A 397 7.56 -23.40 -3.27
N GLY A 398 7.01 -24.62 -3.22
CA GLY A 398 7.04 -25.48 -2.04
C GLY A 398 6.14 -25.00 -0.90
N VAL A 399 5.03 -24.31 -1.21
CA VAL A 399 4.04 -23.84 -0.23
C VAL A 399 3.06 -24.98 0.07
N ARG A 400 2.91 -25.35 1.35
CA ARG A 400 2.06 -26.49 1.77
C ARG A 400 0.65 -26.09 2.19
N ASP A 401 0.51 -24.92 2.82
CA ASP A 401 -0.78 -24.43 3.30
C ASP A 401 -1.38 -23.46 2.29
N THR A 402 -2.21 -23.98 1.38
CA THR A 402 -3.02 -23.15 0.50
C THR A 402 -4.47 -23.18 0.96
N ASN A 403 -5.05 -22.03 1.31
CA ASN A 403 -6.49 -21.92 1.36
C ASN A 403 -7.07 -22.26 -0.02
N GLN A 404 -8.22 -22.96 -0.04
CA GLN A 404 -8.97 -23.13 -1.28
C GLN A 404 -9.30 -21.74 -1.87
N PRO A 405 -9.39 -21.62 -3.21
CA PRO A 405 -9.68 -20.34 -3.86
C PRO A 405 -10.90 -19.69 -3.22
N VAL A 406 -10.90 -18.36 -3.13
CA VAL A 406 -12.12 -17.60 -2.83
C VAL A 406 -13.12 -17.98 -3.91
N GLY A 407 -14.11 -18.82 -3.55
CA GLY A 407 -15.21 -19.17 -4.42
C GLY A 407 -15.88 -17.88 -4.89
N VAL A 408 -16.11 -17.80 -6.20
CA VAL A 408 -16.89 -16.76 -6.87
C VAL A 408 -18.21 -16.56 -6.14
#